data_AF-A0AAW8RZ63-F1
#
_entry.id   AF-A0AAW8RZ63-F1
#
_cell.length_a   1.000
_cell.length_b   1.000
_cell.length_c   1.000
_cell.angle_alpha   90.00
_cell.angle_beta   90.00
_cell.angle_gamma   90.00
#
_symmetry.space_group_name_H-M   'P 1'
#
loop_
_entity.id
_entity.type
_entity.pdbx_description
1 polymer ?
#
loop_
_entity_poly.entity_id
_entity_poly.type
_entity_poly.pdbx_seq_one_letter_code
_entity_poly.pdbx_strand_id
1 'polypeptide(L)'
;MTPLSIDQLQIVSQKLLAVDFNVMDSFNHFYKKYYPICLGNLSDCLMDLRYFEESKLILEKLAFVADHVDSIELKMWAQYLENVLAIYTENKRNERQKKLNKLNRIVTNWQNLLPSSRLVEGLHGGFQRLSDRNGDRPNNIHIPPIYILKP
;
A
#
# COMPACT_ATOMS: atom_id res chain seq x y z
N MET A 1 23.45 -1.14 9.54
CA MET A 1 22.08 -0.59 9.68
C MET A 1 21.14 -1.78 9.82
N THR A 2 20.13 -1.72 10.68
CA THR A 2 19.38 -2.92 11.12
C THR A 2 17.96 -2.87 10.55
N PRO A 3 17.45 -3.94 9.91
CA PRO A 3 16.04 -4.03 9.50
C PRO A 3 15.11 -3.79 10.68
N LEU A 4 13.92 -3.21 10.42
CA LEU A 4 12.90 -3.13 11.46
C LEU A 4 12.42 -4.53 11.80
N SER A 5 12.46 -4.85 13.09
CA SER A 5 11.78 -6.02 13.65
C SER A 5 10.26 -5.86 13.56
N ILE A 6 9.55 -6.98 13.72
CA ILE A 6 8.08 -7.00 13.77
C ILE A 6 7.55 -6.05 14.84
N ASP A 7 8.13 -6.08 16.05
CA ASP A 7 7.75 -5.18 17.14
C ASP A 7 7.91 -3.72 16.75
N GLN A 8 8.98 -3.39 16.02
CA GLN A 8 9.18 -2.03 15.50
C GLN A 8 8.15 -1.66 14.44
N LEU A 9 7.74 -2.58 13.57
CA LEU A 9 6.67 -2.34 12.59
C LEU A 9 5.33 -2.07 13.29
N GLN A 10 5.01 -2.80 14.36
CA GLN A 10 3.79 -2.56 15.15
C GLN A 10 3.83 -1.21 15.88
N ILE A 11 4.98 -0.82 16.44
CA ILE A 11 5.15 0.51 17.05
C ILE A 11 4.97 1.61 16.00
N VAL A 12 5.52 1.43 14.80
CA VAL A 12 5.36 2.40 13.70
C VAL A 12 3.89 2.46 13.25
N SER A 13 3.22 1.32 13.12
CA SER A 13 1.79 1.21 12.80
C SER A 13 0.94 2.05 13.77
N GLN A 14 1.10 1.84 15.08
CA GLN A 14 0.39 2.61 16.11
C GLN A 14 0.68 4.12 16.03
N LYS A 15 1.94 4.51 15.85
CA LYS A 15 2.32 5.93 15.71
C LYS A 15 1.70 6.58 14.48
N LEU A 16 1.66 5.87 13.36
CA LEU A 16 1.06 6.39 12.13
C LEU A 16 -0.46 6.51 12.28
N LEU A 17 -1.14 5.56 12.93
CA LEU A 17 -2.59 5.62 13.18
C LEU A 17 -2.96 6.80 14.09
N ALA A 18 -2.13 7.08 15.09
CA ALA A 18 -2.35 8.12 16.10
C ALA A 18 -2.09 9.56 15.62
N VAL A 19 -1.63 9.77 14.38
CA VAL A 19 -1.41 11.13 13.84
C VAL A 19 -2.74 11.88 13.79
N ASP A 20 -2.76 13.03 14.48
CA ASP A 20 -3.86 13.99 14.50
C ASP A 20 -3.85 14.86 13.23
N PHE A 21 -5.01 15.00 12.60
CA PHE A 21 -5.20 15.79 11.39
C PHE A 21 -5.00 17.30 11.60
N ASN A 22 -5.22 17.81 12.81
CA ASN A 22 -4.89 19.20 13.14
C ASN A 22 -3.38 19.48 12.98
N VAL A 23 -2.54 18.47 13.29
CA VAL A 23 -1.09 18.53 13.06
C VAL A 23 -0.78 18.43 11.58
N MET A 24 -1.52 17.60 10.83
CA MET A 24 -1.36 17.48 9.38
C MET A 24 -1.62 18.81 8.66
N ASP A 25 -2.70 19.50 9.01
CA ASP A 25 -3.06 20.78 8.42
C ASP A 25 -2.00 21.86 8.74
N SER A 26 -1.45 21.83 9.95
CA SER A 26 -0.41 22.75 10.42
C SER A 26 0.95 22.53 9.73
N PHE A 27 1.28 21.30 9.32
CA PHE A 27 2.56 20.94 8.69
C PHE A 27 2.36 20.33 7.28
N ASN A 28 1.49 20.98 6.52
CA ASN A 28 0.89 20.47 5.28
C ASN A 28 1.91 19.90 4.27
N HIS A 29 3.06 20.56 4.09
CA HIS A 29 4.08 20.12 3.11
C HIS A 29 4.59 18.70 3.38
N PHE A 30 4.69 18.31 4.66
CA PHE A 30 5.32 17.07 5.08
C PHE A 30 4.28 15.96 5.06
N TYR A 31 3.10 16.27 5.59
CA TYR A 31 2.00 15.34 5.72
C TYR A 31 1.28 15.06 4.40
N LYS A 32 1.27 15.98 3.43
CA LYS A 32 0.78 15.67 2.08
C LYS A 32 1.70 14.73 1.31
N LYS A 33 3.01 14.80 1.55
CA LYS A 33 3.99 14.07 0.76
C LYS A 33 4.42 12.76 1.41
N TYR A 34 4.95 12.80 2.63
CA TYR A 34 5.67 11.67 3.21
C TYR A 34 4.79 10.75 4.04
N TYR A 35 3.87 11.32 4.82
CA TYR A 35 2.99 10.53 5.67
C TYR A 35 2.15 9.48 4.92
N PRO A 36 1.44 9.81 3.82
CA PRO A 36 0.71 8.80 3.04
C PRO A 36 1.63 7.77 2.38
N ILE A 37 2.86 8.14 2.01
CA ILE A 37 3.86 7.18 1.52
C ILE A 37 4.23 6.16 2.60
N CYS A 38 4.41 6.62 3.85
CA CYS A 38 4.66 5.73 4.98
C CYS A 38 3.49 4.76 5.21
N LEU A 39 2.24 5.25 5.14
CA LEU A 39 1.05 4.40 5.27
C LEU A 39 0.98 3.35 4.14
N GLY A 40 1.14 3.76 2.88
CA GLY A 40 1.10 2.83 1.74
C GLY A 40 2.17 1.75 1.80
N ASN A 41 3.43 2.14 2.06
CA ASN A 41 4.54 1.20 2.17
C ASN A 41 4.40 0.26 3.37
N LEU A 42 3.93 0.76 4.52
CA LEU A 42 3.72 -0.08 5.69
C LEU A 42 2.59 -1.09 5.44
N SER A 43 1.49 -0.66 4.82
CA SER A 43 0.39 -1.58 4.48
C SER A 43 0.85 -2.70 3.56
N ASP A 44 1.61 -2.39 2.50
CA ASP A 44 2.17 -3.39 1.57
C ASP A 44 3.08 -4.38 2.30
N CYS A 45 3.98 -3.89 3.16
CA CYS A 45 4.87 -4.71 3.97
C CYS A 45 4.11 -5.64 4.93
N LEU A 46 3.09 -5.11 5.62
CA LEU A 46 2.26 -5.89 6.55
C LEU A 46 1.48 -6.98 5.79
N MET A 47 0.96 -6.69 4.59
CA MET A 47 0.28 -7.66 3.75
C MET A 47 1.19 -8.81 3.34
N ASP A 48 2.39 -8.48 2.87
CA ASP A 48 3.41 -9.46 2.50
C ASP A 48 3.77 -10.36 3.70
N LEU A 49 3.89 -9.77 4.89
CA LEU A 49 4.13 -10.45 6.17
C LEU A 49 2.91 -11.17 6.79
N ARG A 50 1.72 -11.12 6.15
CA ARG A 50 0.45 -11.71 6.62
C ARG A 50 -0.22 -11.02 7.81
N TYR A 51 0.19 -9.81 8.17
CA TYR A 51 -0.49 -8.98 9.17
C TYR A 51 -1.69 -8.24 8.54
N PHE A 52 -2.67 -9.01 8.05
CA PHE A 52 -3.77 -8.48 7.23
C PHE A 52 -4.69 -7.52 7.99
N GLU A 53 -5.05 -7.84 9.22
CA GLU A 53 -5.91 -6.97 10.04
C GLU A 53 -5.23 -5.63 10.31
N GLU A 54 -3.93 -5.64 10.58
CA GLU A 54 -3.17 -4.43 10.86
C GLU A 54 -2.93 -3.61 9.57
N SER A 55 -2.62 -4.29 8.46
CA SER A 55 -2.57 -3.67 7.13
C SER A 55 -3.89 -2.98 6.77
N LYS A 56 -5.02 -3.61 7.08
CA LYS A 56 -6.35 -3.04 6.81
C LYS A 56 -6.56 -1.71 7.53
N LEU A 57 -6.20 -1.64 8.81
CA LEU A 57 -6.30 -0.39 9.59
C LEU A 57 -5.40 0.71 9.00
N ILE A 58 -4.17 0.37 8.61
CA ILE A 58 -3.24 1.31 7.95
C ILE A 58 -3.81 1.78 6.60
N LEU A 59 -4.44 0.88 5.86
CA LEU A 59 -5.03 1.17 4.56
C LEU A 59 -6.27 2.06 4.66
N GLU A 60 -7.13 1.83 5.65
CA GLU A 60 -8.27 2.71 5.96
C GLU A 60 -7.78 4.13 6.31
N LYS A 61 -6.69 4.24 7.07
CA LYS A 61 -6.05 5.55 7.34
C LYS A 61 -5.49 6.19 6.06
N LEU A 62 -4.86 5.41 5.17
CA LEU A 62 -4.38 5.93 3.88
C LEU A 62 -5.53 6.46 3.02
N ALA A 63 -6.63 5.70 2.91
CA ALA A 63 -7.80 6.12 2.14
C ALA A 63 -8.40 7.41 2.71
N PHE A 64 -8.56 7.49 4.03
CA PHE A 64 -9.01 8.71 4.70
C PHE A 64 -8.09 9.90 4.41
N VAL A 65 -6.76 9.71 4.52
CA VAL A 65 -5.77 10.76 4.23
C VAL A 65 -5.86 11.20 2.77
N ALA A 66 -6.02 10.27 1.84
CA ALA A 66 -6.15 10.54 0.42
C ALA A 66 -7.36 11.42 0.10
N ASP A 67 -8.48 11.20 0.81
CA ASP A 67 -9.66 12.06 0.74
C ASP A 67 -9.42 13.43 1.39
N HIS A 68 -8.84 13.47 2.59
CA HIS A 68 -8.57 14.71 3.33
C HIS A 68 -7.68 15.68 2.54
N VAL A 69 -6.66 15.16 1.86
CA VAL A 69 -5.73 15.98 1.06
C VAL A 69 -6.14 16.14 -0.41
N ASP A 70 -7.31 15.59 -0.78
CA ASP A 70 -7.87 15.55 -2.14
C ASP A 70 -6.88 15.08 -3.22
N SER A 71 -6.18 13.98 -2.95
CA SER A 71 -5.19 13.42 -3.88
C SER A 71 -5.73 12.19 -4.61
N ILE A 72 -6.00 12.35 -5.90
CA ILE A 72 -6.40 11.24 -6.78
C ILE A 72 -5.34 10.14 -6.85
N GLU A 73 -4.06 10.51 -6.86
CA GLU A 73 -2.94 9.54 -6.87
C GLU A 73 -2.96 8.67 -5.62
N LEU A 74 -3.17 9.25 -4.44
CA LEU A 74 -3.28 8.49 -3.20
C LEU A 74 -4.52 7.61 -3.17
N LYS A 75 -5.66 8.08 -3.70
CA LYS A 75 -6.88 7.26 -3.81
C LYS A 75 -6.67 6.06 -4.73
N MET A 76 -5.97 6.24 -5.85
CA MET A 76 -5.61 5.14 -6.76
C MET A 76 -4.70 4.12 -6.06
N TRP A 77 -3.69 4.59 -5.30
CA TRP A 77 -2.80 3.70 -4.57
C TRP A 77 -3.53 2.94 -3.45
N ALA A 78 -4.38 3.61 -2.67
CA ALA A 78 -5.21 2.96 -1.66
C ALA A 78 -6.11 1.89 -2.30
N GLN A 79 -6.82 2.24 -3.37
CA GLN A 79 -7.68 1.29 -4.09
C GLN A 79 -6.89 0.10 -4.64
N TYR A 80 -5.67 0.31 -5.13
CA TYR A 80 -4.80 -0.78 -5.57
C TYR A 80 -4.50 -1.74 -4.40
N LEU A 81 -4.02 -1.22 -3.27
CA LEU A 81 -3.67 -2.02 -2.10
C LEU A 81 -4.89 -2.74 -1.50
N GLU A 82 -6.09 -2.15 -1.56
CA GLU A 82 -7.34 -2.82 -1.15
C GLU A 82 -7.62 -4.06 -1.99
N ASN A 83 -7.39 -3.98 -3.30
CA ASN A 83 -7.55 -5.14 -4.18
C ASN A 83 -6.46 -6.19 -3.92
N VAL A 84 -5.22 -5.80 -3.62
CA VAL A 84 -4.14 -6.72 -3.23
C VAL A 84 -4.51 -7.45 -1.93
N LEU A 85 -4.94 -6.73 -0.90
CA LEU A 85 -5.40 -7.31 0.37
C LEU A 85 -6.53 -8.32 0.14
N ALA A 86 -7.50 -7.95 -0.68
CA ALA A 86 -8.63 -8.82 -1.03
C ALA A 86 -8.21 -10.07 -1.82
N ILE A 87 -7.12 -10.01 -2.59
CA ILE A 87 -6.53 -11.16 -3.31
C ILE A 87 -5.78 -12.06 -2.33
N TYR A 88 -4.97 -11.49 -1.45
CA TYR A 88 -4.15 -12.24 -0.48
C TYR A 88 -4.98 -12.96 0.59
N THR A 89 -6.13 -12.41 0.96
CA THR A 89 -7.06 -12.99 1.94
C THR A 89 -8.09 -13.94 1.31
N GLU A 90 -8.09 -14.10 -0.01
CA GLU A 90 -9.00 -15.00 -0.72
C GLU A 90 -8.48 -16.44 -0.74
N ASN A 91 -9.27 -17.34 -0.17
CA ASN A 91 -8.93 -18.76 -0.02
C ASN A 91 -9.38 -19.61 -1.20
N LYS A 92 -10.37 -19.15 -1.99
CA LYS A 92 -10.87 -19.88 -3.15
C LYS A 92 -10.12 -19.44 -4.41
N ARG A 93 -9.41 -20.38 -5.04
CA ARG A 93 -8.63 -20.13 -6.27
C ARG A 93 -9.42 -19.41 -7.37
N ASN A 94 -10.65 -19.85 -7.63
CA ASN A 94 -11.48 -19.24 -8.67
C ASN A 94 -11.88 -17.79 -8.34
N GLU A 95 -12.18 -17.50 -7.07
CA GLU A 95 -12.51 -16.13 -6.64
C GLU A 95 -11.28 -15.24 -6.64
N ARG A 96 -10.11 -15.78 -6.26
CA ARG A 96 -8.84 -15.06 -6.35
C ARG A 96 -8.53 -14.65 -7.78
N GLN A 97 -8.71 -15.57 -8.74
CA GLN A 97 -8.52 -15.27 -10.16
C GLN A 97 -9.48 -14.17 -10.65
N LYS A 98 -10.75 -14.20 -10.23
CA LYS A 98 -11.70 -13.13 -10.57
C LYS A 98 -11.24 -11.77 -10.03
N LYS A 99 -10.76 -11.71 -8.79
CA LYS A 99 -10.22 -10.48 -8.17
C LYS A 99 -8.96 -10.01 -8.91
N LEU A 100 -8.07 -10.93 -9.27
CA LEU A 100 -6.86 -10.62 -10.05
C LEU A 100 -7.22 -10.04 -11.44
N ASN A 101 -8.20 -10.65 -12.14
CA ASN A 101 -8.70 -10.15 -13.42
C ASN A 101 -9.36 -8.76 -13.28
N LYS A 102 -10.11 -8.54 -12.19
CA LYS A 102 -10.68 -7.22 -11.88
C LYS A 102 -9.58 -6.18 -11.70
N LEU A 103 -8.54 -6.50 -10.92
CA LEU A 103 -7.42 -5.61 -10.69
C LEU A 103 -6.66 -5.32 -11.99
N ASN A 104 -6.43 -6.33 -12.84
CA ASN A 104 -5.84 -6.16 -14.16
C ASN A 104 -6.56 -5.07 -14.96
N ARG A 105 -7.89 -5.19 -15.08
CA ARG A 105 -8.70 -4.21 -15.82
C ARG A 105 -8.56 -2.79 -15.25
N ILE A 106 -8.50 -2.66 -13.92
CA ILE A 106 -8.32 -1.35 -13.26
C ILE A 106 -6.96 -0.76 -13.64
N VAL A 107 -5.86 -1.51 -13.45
CA VAL A 107 -4.51 -1.00 -13.72
C VAL A 107 -4.27 -0.74 -15.21
N THR A 108 -4.81 -1.57 -16.10
CA THR A 108 -4.75 -1.32 -17.56
C THR A 108 -5.51 -0.06 -17.94
N ASN A 109 -6.71 0.17 -17.37
CA ASN A 109 -7.45 1.39 -17.63
C ASN A 109 -6.69 2.63 -17.16
N TRP A 110 -6.06 2.57 -15.98
CA TRP A 110 -5.21 3.65 -15.49
C TRP A 110 -4.01 3.89 -16.39
N GLN A 111 -3.33 2.83 -16.84
CA GLN A 111 -2.18 2.93 -17.76
C GLN A 111 -2.58 3.60 -19.07
N ASN A 112 -3.78 3.31 -19.59
CA ASN A 112 -4.29 3.92 -20.82
C ASN A 112 -4.69 5.39 -20.62
N LEU A 113 -5.28 5.74 -19.47
CA LEU A 113 -5.73 7.10 -19.17
C LEU A 113 -4.56 8.02 -18.79
N LEU A 114 -3.56 7.49 -18.09
CA LEU A 114 -2.45 8.24 -17.50
C LEU A 114 -1.09 7.59 -17.86
N PRO A 115 -0.75 7.47 -19.16
CA PRO A 115 0.42 6.71 -19.61
C PRO A 115 1.76 7.28 -19.15
N SER A 116 1.81 8.56 -18.78
CA SER A 116 3.01 9.24 -18.26
C SER A 116 3.09 9.28 -16.73
N SER A 117 2.12 8.71 -16.01
CA SER A 117 2.13 8.71 -14.55
C SER A 117 3.08 7.64 -14.00
N ARG A 118 4.11 8.09 -13.26
CA ARG A 118 5.07 7.20 -12.58
C ARG A 118 4.41 6.31 -11.54
N LEU A 119 3.37 6.80 -10.87
CA LEU A 119 2.60 6.00 -9.94
C LEU A 119 1.95 4.84 -10.68
N VAL A 120 1.24 5.13 -11.77
CA VAL A 120 0.54 4.12 -12.57
C VAL A 120 1.50 3.08 -13.14
N GLU A 121 2.64 3.51 -13.67
CA GLU A 121 3.71 2.62 -14.10
C GLU A 121 4.18 1.69 -12.97
N GLY A 122 4.39 2.25 -11.77
CA GLY A 122 4.77 1.49 -10.58
C GLY A 122 3.71 0.46 -10.16
N LEU A 123 2.43 0.85 -10.14
CA LEU A 123 1.30 -0.02 -9.79
C LEU A 123 1.11 -1.12 -10.84
N HIS A 124 1.29 -0.82 -12.13
CA HIS A 124 1.26 -1.80 -13.21
C HIS A 124 2.40 -2.82 -13.06
N GLY A 125 3.63 -2.37 -12.79
CA GLY A 125 4.75 -3.26 -12.51
C GLY A 125 4.54 -4.11 -11.24
N GLY A 126 3.95 -3.54 -10.19
CA GLY A 126 3.52 -4.28 -9.00
C GLY A 126 2.50 -5.35 -9.32
N PHE A 127 1.50 -5.01 -10.13
CA PHE A 127 0.47 -5.95 -10.58
C PHE A 127 1.06 -7.08 -11.40
N GLN A 128 1.99 -6.81 -12.32
CA GLN A 128 2.64 -7.85 -13.11
C GLN A 128 3.30 -8.90 -12.20
N ARG A 129 4.06 -8.46 -11.19
CA ARG A 129 4.68 -9.36 -10.21
C ARG A 129 3.65 -10.17 -9.42
N LEU A 130 2.53 -9.56 -9.04
CA LEU A 130 1.42 -10.26 -8.38
C LEU A 130 0.77 -11.30 -9.30
N SER A 131 0.58 -10.95 -10.57
CA SER A 131 0.01 -11.82 -11.61
C SER A 131 0.93 -12.99 -11.93
N ASP A 132 2.24 -12.78 -12.03
CA ASP A 132 3.23 -13.84 -12.25
C ASP A 132 3.22 -14.89 -11.12
N ARG A 133 2.79 -14.48 -9.91
CA ARG A 133 2.57 -15.36 -8.75
C ARG A 133 1.14 -15.90 -8.66
N ASN A 134 0.29 -15.71 -9.68
CA ASN A 134 -1.13 -16.09 -9.65
C ASN A 134 -1.91 -15.52 -8.44
N GLY A 135 -1.57 -14.30 -8.03
CA GLY A 135 -2.14 -13.67 -6.85
C GLY A 135 -1.59 -14.19 -5.52
N ASP A 136 -0.60 -15.07 -5.53
CA ASP A 136 0.09 -15.48 -4.31
C ASP A 136 1.04 -14.39 -3.82
N ARG A 137 1.21 -14.38 -2.50
CA ARG A 137 2.19 -13.53 -1.82
C ARG A 137 3.61 -13.89 -2.24
N PRO A 138 4.57 -12.95 -2.19
CA PRO A 138 5.97 -13.26 -2.39
C PRO A 138 6.42 -14.35 -1.39
N ASN A 139 6.91 -15.47 -1.92
CA ASN A 139 7.37 -16.61 -1.11
C ASN A 139 8.74 -16.41 -0.46
N ASN A 140 9.48 -15.37 -0.88
CA ASN A 140 10.79 -14.98 -0.36
C ASN A 140 10.83 -13.48 -0.15
N ILE A 141 10.10 -12.98 0.86
CA ILE A 141 10.33 -11.60 1.30
C ILE A 141 11.63 -11.61 2.09
N HIS A 142 12.76 -11.61 1.38
CA HIS A 142 13.94 -10.99 1.94
C HIS A 142 13.62 -9.50 1.92
N ILE A 143 12.95 -8.99 2.96
CA ILE A 143 12.64 -7.56 3.08
C ILE A 143 13.99 -6.85 2.97
N PRO A 144 14.30 -6.16 1.85
CA PRO A 144 15.45 -5.29 1.87
C PRO A 144 15.13 -4.21 2.92
N PRO A 145 16.04 -3.97 3.88
CA PRO A 145 15.73 -3.14 5.05
C PRO A 145 15.14 -1.79 4.63
N ILE A 146 14.01 -1.40 5.22
CA ILE A 146 13.46 -0.06 5.05
C ILE A 146 14.40 0.91 5.78
N TYR A 147 15.03 1.80 5.01
CA TYR A 147 16.07 2.70 5.50
C TYR A 147 15.47 3.97 6.09
N ILE A 148 15.71 4.24 7.37
CA ILE A 148 15.47 5.55 7.98
C ILE A 148 16.84 6.24 8.10
N LEU A 149 16.99 7.42 7.49
CA LEU A 149 18.16 8.27 7.71
C LEU A 149 18.23 8.60 9.21
N LYS A 150 19.31 8.17 9.88
CA LYS A 150 19.60 8.66 11.23
C LYS A 150 19.85 10.18 11.16
N PRO A 151 19.45 10.93 12.20
CA PRO A 151 19.74 12.36 12.29
C PRO A 151 21.23 12.66 12.21
#